data_AF-A0AAD4GI87-F1
#
_entry.id   AF-A0AAD4GI87-F1
#
_cell.length_a   1.000
_cell.length_b   1.000
_cell.length_c   1.000
_cell.angle_alpha   90.00
_cell.angle_beta   90.00
_cell.angle_gamma   90.00
#
_symmetry.space_group_name_H-M   'P 1'
#
loop_
_entity.id
_entity.type
_entity.pdbx_description
1 polymer ?
#
loop_
_entity_poly.entity_id
_entity_poly.type
_entity_poly.pdbx_seq_one_letter_code
_entity_poly.pdbx_strand_id
1 'polypeptide(L)' 'NNNPAQTEQHLHIQPHPAKSNNPTDLVDRGAGLIDNPTVMAHHAREPHVLSQEMMNKLDAPLSREELKKLSEELNK' A
#
# COMPACT_ATOMS: atom_id res chain seq x y z
N ASN A 1 -34.63 -34.08 -24.82
CA ASN A 1 -33.41 -33.34 -24.46
C ASN A 1 -33.78 -31.89 -24.14
N ASN A 2 -33.92 -31.56 -22.86
CA ASN A 2 -34.24 -30.20 -22.39
C ASN A 2 -33.02 -29.65 -21.65
N ASN A 3 -32.24 -28.80 -22.31
CA ASN A 3 -31.17 -28.02 -21.67
C ASN A 3 -31.73 -26.60 -21.44
N PRO A 4 -31.88 -26.12 -20.19
CA PRO A 4 -32.26 -24.73 -20.00
C PRO A 4 -31.08 -23.86 -20.44
N ALA A 5 -31.29 -23.10 -21.51
CA ALA A 5 -30.36 -22.05 -21.92
C ALA A 5 -30.06 -21.19 -20.69
N GLN A 6 -28.80 -21.21 -20.26
CA GLN A 6 -28.31 -20.41 -19.15
C GLN A 6 -28.49 -18.94 -19.57
N THR A 7 -29.51 -18.27 -19.04
CA THR A 7 -29.67 -16.82 -19.21
C THR A 7 -28.45 -16.16 -18.59
N GLU A 8 -27.56 -15.60 -19.41
CA GLU A 8 -26.36 -14.92 -18.92
C GLU A 8 -26.75 -13.76 -18.00
N GLN A 9 -26.05 -13.61 -16.86
CA GLN A 9 -26.33 -12.54 -15.92
C GLN A 9 -25.90 -11.20 -16.52
N HIS A 10 -26.87 -10.35 -16.88
CA HIS A 10 -26.61 -8.99 -17.32
C HIS A 10 -26.40 -8.07 -16.12
N LEU A 11 -25.15 -7.72 -15.84
CA LEU A 11 -24.80 -6.73 -14.82
C LEU A 11 -24.88 -5.32 -15.42
N HIS A 12 -25.75 -4.47 -14.88
CA HIS A 12 -25.78 -3.06 -15.23
C HIS A 12 -24.63 -2.35 -14.50
N ILE A 13 -23.48 -2.27 -15.16
CA ILE A 13 -22.33 -1.51 -14.64
C ILE A 13 -22.53 -0.03 -14.93
N GLN A 14 -22.58 0.78 -13.87
CA GLN A 14 -22.47 2.23 -14.05
C GLN A 14 -21.05 2.56 -14.53
N PRO A 15 -20.88 3.56 -15.41
CA PRO A 15 -19.55 4.02 -15.76
C PRO A 15 -18.81 4.45 -14.49
N HIS A 16 -17.55 4.03 -14.35
CA HIS A 16 -16.74 4.50 -13.24
C HIS A 16 -16.56 6.02 -13.33
N PRO A 17 -16.57 6.75 -12.21
CA PRO A 17 -16.50 8.21 -12.21
C PRO A 17 -15.17 8.74 -12.77
N ALA A 18 -14.10 7.93 -12.79
CA ALA A 18 -12.83 8.28 -13.38
C ALA A 18 -12.94 8.40 -14.90
N LYS A 19 -12.77 9.62 -15.42
CA LYS A 19 -12.79 9.90 -16.87
C LYS A 19 -11.41 9.81 -17.52
N SER A 20 -10.36 9.73 -16.72
CA SER A 20 -8.97 9.65 -17.18
C SER A 20 -8.17 8.63 -16.35
N ASN A 21 -7.03 8.19 -16.89
CA ASN A 21 -6.04 7.38 -16.18
C ASN A 21 -5.15 8.23 -15.24
N ASN A 22 -5.64 9.40 -14.83
CA ASN A 22 -4.94 10.26 -13.89
C ASN A 22 -5.57 10.07 -12.50
N PRO A 23 -4.83 9.53 -11.51
CA PRO A 23 -5.36 9.31 -10.16
C PRO A 23 -5.82 10.59 -9.45
N THR A 24 -5.44 11.78 -9.93
CA THR A 24 -5.90 13.06 -9.37
C THR A 24 -7.31 13.46 -9.85
N ASP A 25 -7.82 12.85 -10.91
CA ASP A 25 -9.09 13.24 -11.57
C ASP A 25 -10.35 12.66 -10.90
N LEU A 26 -10.17 11.95 -9.77
CA LEU A 26 -11.28 11.41 -8.98
C LEU A 26 -11.85 12.51 -8.07
N VAL A 27 -12.99 13.08 -8.48
CA VAL A 27 -13.69 14.18 -7.77
C VAL A 27 -14.50 13.69 -6.57
N ASP A 28 -15.05 12.48 -6.63
CA ASP A 28 -15.67 11.81 -5.49
C ASP A 28 -14.62 10.97 -4.76
N ARG A 29 -13.78 11.67 -4.00
CA ARG A 29 -12.94 11.06 -2.98
C ARG A 29 -13.85 10.68 -1.82
N GLY A 30 -14.49 9.51 -1.93
CA GLY A 30 -15.32 8.97 -0.85
C GLY A 30 -14.56 9.00 0.47
N ALA A 31 -15.24 9.40 1.54
CA ALA A 31 -14.72 9.53 2.90
C ALA A 31 -13.89 8.28 3.28
N GLY A 32 -12.56 8.40 3.23
CA GLY A 32 -11.68 7.23 3.29
C GLY A 32 -10.21 7.56 3.56
N LEU A 33 -9.29 6.77 2.99
CA LEU A 33 -7.83 6.93 3.17
C LEU A 33 -7.32 8.35 2.87
N ILE A 34 -8.04 9.11 2.05
CA ILE A 34 -7.64 10.47 1.66
C ILE A 34 -8.03 11.51 2.74
N ASP A 35 -9.05 11.21 3.54
CA ASP A 35 -9.62 12.19 4.48
C ASP A 35 -9.28 11.85 5.94
N ASN A 36 -8.61 10.71 6.16
CA ASN A 36 -8.17 10.27 7.47
C ASN A 36 -6.78 10.87 7.79
N PRO A 37 -6.68 11.84 8.73
CA PRO A 37 -5.41 12.48 9.08
C PRO A 37 -4.37 11.49 9.63
N THR A 38 -4.82 10.37 10.19
CA THR A 38 -3.95 9.30 10.71
C THR A 38 -3.28 8.51 9.59
N VAL A 39 -3.95 8.32 8.45
CA VAL A 39 -3.38 7.62 7.28
C VAL A 39 -2.55 8.57 6.42
N MET A 40 -2.92 9.85 6.39
CA MET A 40 -2.15 10.91 5.73
C MET A 40 -0.74 11.10 6.29
N ALA A 41 -0.47 10.69 7.53
CA ALA A 41 0.87 10.67 8.09
C ALA A 41 1.84 9.76 7.31
N HIS A 42 1.33 8.73 6.62
CA HIS A 42 2.13 7.86 5.74
C HIS A 42 2.27 8.39 4.31
N HIS A 43 1.62 9.51 3.98
CA HIS A 43 1.82 10.26 2.74
C HIS A 43 2.76 11.48 2.96
N ALA A 44 3.29 11.65 4.18
CA ALA A 44 4.01 12.82 4.60
C ALA A 44 5.52 12.73 4.31
N ARG A 45 5.96 13.64 3.43
CA ARG A 45 7.35 13.99 3.05
C ARG A 45 8.10 12.88 2.32
N GLU A 46 8.89 13.29 1.33
CA GLU A 46 9.94 12.47 0.71
C GLU A 46 10.67 11.63 1.77
N PRO A 47 11.19 10.44 1.43
CA PRO A 47 11.92 9.61 2.38
C PRO A 47 12.94 10.45 3.14
N HIS A 48 12.84 10.44 4.47
CA HIS A 48 13.71 11.26 5.31
C HIS A 48 15.16 10.81 5.16
N VAL A 49 15.96 11.59 4.44
CA VAL A 49 17.40 11.35 4.32
C VAL A 49 18.07 11.83 5.61
N LEU A 50 18.64 10.91 6.37
CA LEU A 50 19.34 11.21 7.62
C LEU A 50 20.57 12.07 7.34
N SER A 51 20.85 13.04 8.23
CA SER A 51 22.10 13.79 8.20
C SER A 51 23.29 12.89 8.58
N GLN A 52 24.50 13.28 8.19
CA GLN A 52 25.71 12.52 8.50
C GLN A 52 25.91 12.34 10.02
N GLU A 53 25.54 13.33 10.82
CA GLU A 53 25.59 13.24 12.28
C GLU A 53 24.66 12.15 12.83
N MET A 54 23.46 12.01 12.26
CA MET A 54 22.53 10.95 12.64
C MET A 54 23.02 9.58 12.16
N MET A 55 23.61 9.50 10.97
CA MET A 55 24.19 8.25 10.45
C MET A 55 25.31 7.73 11.35
N ASN A 56 26.16 8.61 11.89
CA ASN A 56 27.27 8.22 12.77
C ASN A 56 26.83 7.78 14.18
N LYS A 57 25.60 8.11 14.60
CA LYS A 57 25.01 7.66 15.87
C LYS A 57 24.37 6.28 15.75
N LEU A 58 24.16 5.78 14.53
CA LEU A 58 23.66 4.44 14.29
C LEU A 58 24.79 3.43 14.45
N ASP A 59 24.48 2.30 15.07
CA ASP A 59 25.42 1.19 15.18
C ASP A 59 25.72 0.58 13.80
N ALA A 60 26.87 -0.11 13.70
CA ALA A 60 27.24 -0.82 12.49
C ALA A 60 26.21 -1.91 12.16
N PRO A 61 25.93 -2.15 10.86
CA PRO A 61 25.02 -3.22 10.46
C PRO A 61 25.57 -4.57 10.91
N LEU A 62 24.68 -5.43 11.41
CA LEU A 62 25.00 -6.80 11.78
C LEU A 62 25.48 -7.60 10.56
N SER A 63 26.39 -8.54 10.80
CA SER A 63 26.83 -9.47 9.78
C SER A 63 25.71 -10.44 9.38
N ARG A 64 25.84 -11.03 8.19
CA ARG A 64 24.88 -12.02 7.67
C ARG A 64 24.70 -13.22 8.61
N GLU A 65 25.77 -13.66 9.27
CA GLU A 65 25.76 -14.80 10.19
C GLU A 65 25.01 -14.47 11.48
N GLU A 66 25.21 -13.27 12.02
CA GLU A 66 24.51 -12.77 13.21
C GLU A 66 23.01 -12.61 12.95
N LEU A 67 22.63 -12.06 11.78
CA LEU A 67 21.23 -11.96 11.38
C LEU A 67 20.55 -13.33 11.28
N LYS A 68 21.25 -14.34 10.76
CA LYS A 68 20.72 -15.71 10.67
C LYS A 68 20.46 -16.28 12.06
N LYS A 69 21.42 -16.16 12.99
CA LYS A 69 21.27 -16.63 14.37
C LYS A 69 20.11 -15.94 15.09
N LEU A 70 19.97 -14.62 14.94
CA LEU A 70 18.88 -13.85 15.54
C LEU A 70 17.51 -14.31 15.00
N SER A 71 17.43 -14.59 13.69
CA SER A 71 16.20 -15.09 13.08
C SER A 71 15.80 -16.48 13.60
N GLU A 72 16.77 -17.35 13.86
CA GLU A 72 16.53 -18.67 14.45
C GLU A 72 16.11 -18.57 15.93
N GLU A 73 16.63 -17.58 16.66
CA GLU A 73 16.28 -17.33 18.05
C GLU A 73 14.87 -16.76 18.23
N LEU A 74 14.46 -15.83 17.36
CA LEU A 74 13.12 -15.21 17.40
C LEU A 74 12.00 -16.15 16.97
N ASN A 75 12.31 -17.17 16.16
CA ASN A 75 11.33 -18.15 15.69
C ASN A 75 11.21 -19.39 16.59
N LYS A 76 11.72 -19.31 17.83
CA LYS A 76 11.49 -20.31 18.88
C LYS A 76 10.15 -20.10 19.56
#